data_AF-A8PRG6-F1
#
_entry.id   AF-A8PRG6-F1
#
_cell.length_a   1.000
_cell.length_b   1.000
_cell.length_c   1.000
_cell.angle_alpha   90.00
_cell.angle_beta   90.00
_cell.angle_gamma   90.00
#
_symmetry.space_group_name_H-M   'P 1'
#
loop_
_entity.id
_entity.type
_entity.pdbx_description
1 polymer ?
#
loop_
_entity_poly.entity_id
_entity_poly.type
_entity_poly.pdbx_seq_one_letter_code
_entity_poly.pdbx_strand_id
1 'polypeptide(L)'
;MHRTLTFVSDARENGGAAKHACAFALSGKPRSHVRLKKSGKLQHDETLTGIIVHCCSDTTMALRNYVQRRNHKERSQPQHRKHLGLLEKHKDYVERARAHHIKRDKLQRLRQKAADRNQDEFYTGMIGKKTERGVHIDSRGNRPLENDVVSLLKTQDAGYLRKQLASERKKYKALVEELAPRVPGMRLALLQKKPDLADALQRAKLLGEKRASSKKQGRVQGAGKKTKWVDSTEELRQAEQTAKETSAAAATGTTKLTRADKVGERQLRIKIRELDARQRRLDALSEAAQKLDVVRTLMRTRGAHAVPRKQQMQDIKDAIGKRGAQLTAKGLVVEDDDDDEDTDMHARSKTKYYKWSNERKK
;
A
#
# COMPACT_ATOMS: atom_id res chain seq x y z
N MET A 1 26.10 -14.55 44.27
CA MET A 1 25.24 -14.50 43.05
C MET A 1 24.70 -13.08 42.94
N HIS A 2 25.33 -12.29 42.09
CA HIS A 2 25.17 -10.84 41.99
C HIS A 2 24.34 -10.44 40.76
N ARG A 3 23.72 -9.24 40.87
CA ARG A 3 23.20 -8.33 39.83
C ARG A 3 21.74 -8.49 39.41
N THR A 4 20.88 -7.78 40.12
CA THR A 4 19.64 -7.19 39.60
C THR A 4 19.95 -5.81 38.98
N LEU A 5 19.39 -5.57 37.79
CA LEU A 5 19.53 -4.34 37.02
C LEU A 5 18.90 -3.13 37.71
N THR A 6 19.62 -2.02 37.65
CA THR A 6 19.16 -0.64 37.83
C THR A 6 18.39 -0.17 36.60
N PHE A 7 17.25 0.50 36.79
CA PHE A 7 16.61 1.32 35.76
C PHE A 7 16.64 2.77 36.24
N VAL A 8 17.36 3.59 35.49
CA VAL A 8 17.47 5.04 35.65
C VAL A 8 16.26 5.69 34.98
N SER A 9 15.64 6.65 35.65
CA SER A 9 14.70 7.58 35.02
C SER A 9 14.94 8.96 35.63
N ASP A 10 15.77 9.73 34.95
CA ASP A 10 16.02 11.14 35.22
C ASP A 10 14.76 11.95 34.94
N ALA A 11 14.38 12.76 35.93
CA ALA A 11 13.44 13.85 35.79
C ALA A 11 14.22 15.12 35.41
N ARG A 12 13.77 15.83 34.36
CA ARG A 12 13.95 17.29 34.28
C ARG A 12 12.96 17.94 33.32
N GLU A 13 12.46 19.07 33.81
CA GLU A 13 11.44 19.97 33.27
C GLU A 13 11.86 20.66 31.96
N ASN A 14 10.87 21.04 31.12
CA ASN A 14 10.60 22.43 30.72
C ASN A 14 9.61 22.52 29.54
N GLY A 15 8.73 23.54 29.58
CA GLY A 15 8.16 24.14 28.38
C GLY A 15 6.64 24.26 28.35
N GLY A 16 6.12 25.41 28.80
CA GLY A 16 4.70 25.76 28.77
C GLY A 16 4.15 26.04 27.37
N ALA A 17 2.83 25.91 27.23
CA ALA A 17 2.09 26.35 26.06
C ALA A 17 0.81 27.08 26.50
N ALA A 18 0.74 28.34 26.06
CA ALA A 18 -0.32 29.31 26.29
C ALA A 18 -1.68 28.85 25.73
N LYS A 19 -2.75 29.14 26.47
CA LYS A 19 -4.13 29.05 25.97
C LYS A 19 -4.61 30.46 25.61
N HIS A 20 -4.64 30.75 24.31
CA HIS A 20 -5.38 31.87 23.75
C HIS A 20 -6.88 31.59 23.85
N ALA A 21 -7.60 32.45 24.58
CA ALA A 21 -9.04 32.59 24.48
C ALA A 21 -9.35 33.42 23.23
N CYS A 22 -10.09 32.84 22.28
CA CYS A 22 -10.62 33.55 21.13
C CYS A 22 -12.13 33.70 21.33
N ALA A 23 -12.56 34.91 21.65
CA ALA A 23 -13.95 35.32 21.63
C ALA A 23 -14.33 35.65 20.18
N PHE A 24 -15.42 35.07 19.68
CA PHE A 24 -16.05 35.51 18.44
C PHE A 24 -17.56 35.65 18.67
N ALA A 25 -18.00 36.91 18.63
CA ALA A 25 -19.39 37.30 18.71
C ALA A 25 -20.09 37.02 17.36
N LEU A 26 -21.29 36.45 17.42
CA LEU A 26 -22.24 36.52 16.30
C LEU A 26 -23.61 36.96 16.82
N SER A 27 -24.07 38.04 16.19
CA SER A 27 -25.34 38.72 16.34
C SER A 27 -26.51 37.88 15.82
N GLY A 28 -27.65 37.95 16.52
CA GLY A 28 -28.90 37.33 16.07
C GLY A 28 -30.10 37.86 16.86
N LYS A 29 -30.92 38.70 16.21
CA LYS A 29 -32.15 39.32 16.72
C LYS A 29 -33.17 38.27 17.24
N PRO A 30 -33.92 38.55 18.32
CA PRO A 30 -35.02 37.69 18.74
C PRO A 30 -36.23 37.83 17.78
N ARG A 31 -36.68 36.69 17.27
CA ARG A 31 -37.85 36.55 16.40
C ARG A 31 -39.11 36.52 17.28
N SER A 32 -40.04 37.44 17.02
CA SER A 32 -41.37 37.50 17.59
C SER A 32 -42.16 36.22 17.29
N HIS A 33 -42.83 35.65 18.29
CA HIS A 33 -43.99 34.78 18.06
C HIS A 33 -45.13 35.10 19.02
N VAL A 34 -46.25 35.38 18.36
CA VAL A 34 -47.56 35.76 18.85
C VAL A 34 -48.16 34.64 19.68
N ARG A 35 -48.58 34.94 20.92
CA ARG A 35 -49.41 34.06 21.75
C ARG A 35 -50.87 34.46 21.58
N LEU A 36 -51.59 33.72 20.73
CA LEU A 36 -53.05 33.78 20.64
C LEU A 36 -53.68 33.29 21.94
N LYS A 37 -54.61 34.10 22.46
CA LYS A 37 -55.43 33.85 23.65
C LYS A 37 -56.37 32.67 23.40
N LYS A 38 -56.45 31.75 24.36
CA LYS A 38 -57.67 30.97 24.61
C LYS A 38 -58.25 31.42 25.95
N SER A 39 -59.49 31.90 25.86
CA SER A 39 -60.40 32.26 26.92
C SER A 39 -60.77 31.04 27.78
N GLY A 40 -61.06 31.29 29.06
CA GLY A 40 -61.63 30.28 29.95
C GLY A 40 -61.48 30.68 31.42
N LYS A 41 -62.51 31.36 31.93
CA LYS A 41 -62.66 31.85 33.31
C LYS A 41 -62.43 30.74 34.35
N LEU A 42 -61.68 31.04 35.40
CA LEU A 42 -61.79 30.40 36.71
C LEU A 42 -62.01 31.52 37.72
N GLN A 43 -63.21 31.52 38.31
CA GLN A 43 -63.60 32.42 39.38
C GLN A 43 -62.78 32.07 40.62
N HIS A 44 -62.23 33.11 41.24
CA HIS A 44 -61.78 33.09 42.62
C HIS A 44 -63.01 32.97 43.52
N ASP A 45 -62.96 32.07 44.49
CA ASP A 45 -63.62 32.30 45.78
C ASP A 45 -62.61 31.97 46.88
N GLU A 46 -62.20 33.04 47.54
CA GLU A 46 -61.38 33.03 48.74
C GLU A 46 -62.27 32.61 49.92
N THR A 47 -61.88 31.58 50.64
CA THR A 47 -62.27 31.43 52.05
C THR A 47 -61.02 31.21 52.89
N LEU A 48 -60.56 32.32 53.47
CA LEU A 48 -59.63 32.36 54.60
C LEU A 48 -60.27 31.64 55.80
N THR A 49 -59.85 30.42 56.08
CA THR A 49 -59.89 29.85 57.43
C THR A 49 -58.76 28.83 57.59
N GLY A 50 -57.85 29.11 58.52
CA GLY A 50 -56.92 28.08 59.04
C GLY A 50 -55.43 28.25 58.70
N ILE A 51 -54.85 29.42 58.94
CA ILE A 51 -53.46 29.45 59.41
C ILE A 51 -53.54 29.22 60.92
N ILE A 52 -53.08 28.06 61.39
CA ILE A 52 -52.35 27.79 62.65
C ILE A 52 -52.25 26.25 62.83
N VAL A 53 -51.06 25.80 63.25
CA VAL A 53 -50.61 24.43 63.57
C VAL A 53 -50.05 23.58 62.42
N HIS A 54 -48.80 23.85 62.01
CA HIS A 54 -47.68 22.90 62.18
C HIS A 54 -46.33 23.51 61.71
N CYS A 55 -45.85 24.57 62.37
CA CYS A 55 -44.43 24.91 62.33
C CYS A 55 -43.67 24.00 63.31
N CYS A 56 -43.60 22.69 63.03
CA CYS A 56 -42.74 21.75 63.77
C CYS A 56 -42.44 20.50 62.91
N SER A 57 -41.54 20.65 61.92
CA SER A 57 -40.84 19.49 61.32
C SER A 57 -39.58 19.83 60.48
N ASP A 58 -39.20 21.09 60.29
CA ASP A 58 -38.05 21.43 59.44
C ASP A 58 -36.69 21.51 60.17
N THR A 59 -36.66 21.46 61.50
CA THR A 59 -35.41 21.47 62.28
C THR A 59 -34.62 20.16 62.18
N THR A 60 -35.28 19.04 61.84
CA THR A 60 -34.62 17.72 61.78
C THR A 60 -33.83 17.48 60.49
N MET A 61 -34.08 18.23 59.41
CA MET A 61 -33.30 18.11 58.16
C MET A 61 -32.02 18.96 58.19
N ALA A 62 -32.03 20.09 58.89
CA ALA A 62 -30.86 20.96 59.04
C ALA A 62 -29.73 20.31 59.85
N LEU A 63 -30.05 19.61 60.95
CA LEU A 63 -29.08 18.86 61.76
C LEU A 63 -28.60 17.56 61.08
N ARG A 64 -29.36 17.04 60.11
CA ARG A 64 -28.97 15.87 59.29
C ARG A 64 -27.91 16.19 58.22
N ASN A 65 -27.72 17.47 57.89
CA ASN A 65 -26.68 17.93 56.96
C ASN A 65 -25.34 18.26 57.66
N TYR A 66 -25.35 18.46 58.98
CA TYR A 66 -24.14 18.73 59.78
C TYR A 66 -23.30 17.47 60.03
N VAL A 67 -23.94 16.29 60.07
CA VAL A 67 -23.27 14.99 60.15
C VAL A 67 -23.07 14.42 58.75
N GLN A 68 -21.81 14.30 58.30
CA GLN A 68 -21.51 13.71 56.99
C GLN A 68 -21.98 12.25 56.93
N ARG A 69 -22.90 11.96 55.99
CA ARG A 69 -23.32 10.59 55.70
C ARG A 69 -22.20 9.84 54.99
N ARG A 70 -21.95 8.59 55.42
CA ARG A 70 -20.95 7.73 54.77
C ARG A 70 -21.41 7.38 53.35
N ASN A 71 -20.53 7.58 52.37
CA ASN A 71 -20.78 7.11 51.03
C ASN A 71 -20.60 5.58 50.96
N HIS A 72 -21.62 4.85 50.53
CA HIS A 72 -21.56 3.40 50.36
C HIS A 72 -20.99 3.07 48.97
N LYS A 73 -19.82 2.41 48.96
CA LYS A 73 -19.15 1.98 47.72
C LYS A 73 -19.82 0.72 47.16
N GLU A 74 -19.93 0.66 45.84
CA GLU A 74 -20.46 -0.50 45.14
C GLU A 74 -19.42 -1.64 45.09
N ARG A 75 -19.87 -2.90 45.18
CA ARG A 75 -18.98 -4.08 45.17
C ARG A 75 -18.61 -4.49 43.74
N SER A 76 -17.37 -4.94 43.55
CA SER A 76 -16.87 -5.50 42.29
C SER A 76 -17.34 -6.95 42.04
N GLN A 77 -17.14 -7.43 40.80
CA GLN A 77 -17.40 -8.82 40.41
C GLN A 77 -16.40 -9.77 41.10
N PRO A 78 -16.85 -10.94 41.62
CA PRO A 78 -15.96 -11.96 42.18
C PRO A 78 -14.89 -12.43 41.18
N GLN A 79 -13.68 -12.69 41.67
CA GLN A 79 -12.50 -12.98 40.84
C GLN A 79 -12.71 -14.16 39.89
N HIS A 80 -13.35 -15.24 40.35
CA HIS A 80 -13.64 -16.43 39.53
C HIS A 80 -14.62 -16.17 38.39
N ARG A 81 -15.50 -15.16 38.53
CA ARG A 81 -16.52 -14.77 37.54
C ARG A 81 -16.15 -13.53 36.74
N LYS A 82 -14.93 -13.02 36.88
CA LYS A 82 -14.46 -11.86 36.09
C LYS A 82 -14.47 -12.09 34.58
N HIS A 83 -14.34 -13.34 34.15
CA HIS A 83 -14.41 -13.69 32.73
C HIS A 83 -15.78 -13.37 32.09
N LEU A 84 -16.86 -13.27 32.88
CA LEU A 84 -18.20 -12.90 32.42
C LEU A 84 -18.38 -11.39 32.23
N GLY A 85 -17.35 -10.60 32.53
CA GLY A 85 -17.40 -9.13 32.46
C GLY A 85 -17.85 -8.47 33.76
N LEU A 86 -18.33 -7.24 33.63
CA LEU A 86 -18.75 -6.41 34.76
C LEU A 86 -20.05 -6.95 35.38
N LEU A 87 -20.12 -6.96 36.72
CA LEU A 87 -21.35 -7.33 37.43
C LEU A 87 -22.36 -6.20 37.35
N GLU A 88 -23.35 -6.36 36.48
CA GLU A 88 -24.42 -5.38 36.31
C GLU A 88 -25.14 -5.10 37.63
N LYS A 89 -25.37 -3.82 37.91
CA LYS A 89 -26.13 -3.34 39.06
C LYS A 89 -27.49 -2.81 38.61
N HIS A 90 -28.31 -2.41 39.58
CA HIS A 90 -29.66 -1.91 39.29
C HIS A 90 -29.64 -0.71 38.33
N LYS A 91 -28.65 0.19 38.45
CA LYS A 91 -28.48 1.32 37.52
C LYS A 91 -28.30 0.85 36.08
N ASP A 92 -27.37 -0.09 35.85
CA ASP A 92 -27.10 -0.67 34.53
C ASP A 92 -28.33 -1.42 33.98
N TYR A 93 -29.04 -2.17 34.85
CA TYR A 93 -30.28 -2.84 34.49
C TYR A 93 -31.34 -1.85 34.01
N VAL A 94 -31.53 -0.74 34.72
CA VAL A 94 -32.52 0.28 34.34
C VAL A 94 -32.16 0.90 32.99
N GLU A 95 -30.89 1.22 32.74
CA GLU A 95 -30.44 1.75 31.44
C GLU A 95 -30.64 0.73 30.31
N ARG A 96 -30.29 -0.54 30.55
CA ARG A 96 -30.50 -1.63 29.58
C ARG A 96 -31.98 -1.86 29.28
N ALA A 97 -32.83 -1.90 30.32
CA ALA A 97 -34.27 -2.08 30.18
C ALA A 97 -34.90 -0.92 29.39
N ARG A 98 -34.52 0.32 29.70
CA ARG A 98 -34.95 1.51 28.94
C ARG A 98 -34.53 1.43 27.47
N ALA A 99 -33.27 1.10 27.19
CA ALA A 99 -32.77 0.96 25.83
C ALA A 99 -33.51 -0.16 25.06
N HIS A 100 -33.81 -1.27 25.71
CA HIS A 100 -34.58 -2.37 25.13
C HIS A 100 -36.02 -1.95 24.81
N HIS A 101 -36.71 -1.27 25.75
CA HIS A 101 -38.06 -0.75 25.51
C HIS A 101 -38.08 0.26 24.36
N ILE A 102 -37.11 1.19 24.30
CA ILE A 102 -37.00 2.15 23.17
C ILE A 102 -36.88 1.42 21.83
N LYS A 103 -36.02 0.39 21.74
CA LYS A 103 -35.86 -0.41 20.51
C LYS A 103 -37.12 -1.18 20.17
N ARG A 104 -37.76 -1.83 21.14
CA ARG A 104 -39.01 -2.57 20.97
C ARG A 104 -40.12 -1.66 20.47
N ASP A 105 -40.31 -0.51 21.11
CA ASP A 105 -41.37 0.43 20.76
C ASP A 105 -41.11 1.05 19.37
N LYS A 106 -39.85 1.32 19.01
CA LYS A 106 -39.48 1.74 17.65
C LYS A 106 -39.81 0.67 16.62
N LEU A 107 -39.49 -0.59 16.88
CA LEU A 107 -39.81 -1.72 15.99
C LEU A 107 -41.33 -1.90 15.85
N GLN A 108 -42.08 -1.77 16.94
CA GLN A 108 -43.54 -1.84 16.91
C GLN A 108 -44.14 -0.74 16.02
N ARG A 109 -43.66 0.50 16.16
CA ARG A 109 -44.08 1.61 15.28
C ARG A 109 -43.72 1.36 13.82
N LEU A 110 -42.54 0.79 13.54
CA LEU A 110 -42.15 0.44 12.17
C LEU A 110 -43.01 -0.68 11.59
N ARG A 111 -43.39 -1.68 12.39
CA ARG A 111 -44.31 -2.75 11.98
C ARG A 111 -45.71 -2.20 11.68
N GLN A 112 -46.24 -1.32 12.53
CA GLN A 112 -47.52 -0.68 12.29
C GLN A 112 -47.49 0.14 11.00
N LYS A 113 -46.45 0.98 10.80
CA LYS A 113 -46.27 1.72 9.54
C LYS A 113 -46.16 0.82 8.31
N ALA A 114 -45.54 -0.35 8.44
CA ALA A 114 -45.44 -1.31 7.35
C ALA A 114 -46.78 -2.01 7.05
N ALA A 115 -47.60 -2.27 8.08
CA ALA A 115 -48.94 -2.84 7.94
C ALA A 115 -49.95 -1.84 7.33
N ASP A 116 -49.87 -0.58 7.74
CA ASP A 116 -50.76 0.51 7.29
C ASP A 116 -50.31 1.11 5.94
N ARG A 117 -49.36 0.49 5.22
CA ARG A 117 -48.82 1.02 3.96
C ARG A 117 -49.85 0.93 2.83
N ASN A 118 -50.11 2.04 2.15
CA ASN A 118 -50.88 2.05 0.91
C ASN A 118 -50.05 1.44 -0.23
N GLN A 119 -50.61 0.48 -0.98
CA GLN A 119 -49.88 -0.21 -2.05
C GLN A 119 -49.63 0.69 -3.26
N ASP A 120 -50.50 1.68 -3.47
CA ASP A 120 -50.45 2.61 -4.61
C ASP A 120 -49.78 3.96 -4.27
N GLU A 121 -49.05 4.05 -3.16
CA GLU A 121 -48.40 5.31 -2.76
C GLU A 121 -47.31 5.73 -3.78
N PHE A 122 -47.39 6.97 -4.26
CA PHE A 122 -46.38 7.56 -5.15
C PHE A 122 -45.73 8.81 -4.56
N TYR A 123 -44.42 8.78 -4.37
CA TYR A 123 -43.57 9.91 -4.01
C TYR A 123 -42.58 10.20 -5.13
N THR A 124 -42.41 11.47 -5.51
CA THR A 124 -41.45 11.89 -6.54
C THR A 124 -40.01 11.47 -6.21
N GLY A 125 -39.67 11.35 -4.93
CA GLY A 125 -38.38 10.85 -4.46
C GLY A 125 -38.13 9.35 -4.74
N MET A 126 -39.12 8.59 -5.20
CA MET A 126 -38.93 7.23 -5.68
C MET A 126 -38.27 7.20 -7.06
N ILE A 127 -38.31 8.31 -7.82
CA ILE A 127 -37.64 8.41 -9.12
C ILE A 127 -36.12 8.36 -8.89
N GLY A 128 -35.47 7.37 -9.48
CA GLY A 128 -34.01 7.17 -9.39
C GLY A 128 -33.52 6.41 -8.15
N LYS A 129 -34.39 6.14 -7.17
CA LYS A 129 -34.08 5.24 -6.06
C LYS A 129 -34.40 3.81 -6.42
N LYS A 130 -33.60 2.87 -5.90
CA LYS A 130 -33.76 1.44 -6.18
C LYS A 130 -33.90 0.65 -4.89
N THR A 131 -34.58 -0.48 -5.00
CA THR A 131 -34.77 -1.44 -3.94
C THR A 131 -34.36 -2.80 -4.49
N GLU A 132 -33.40 -3.47 -3.86
CA GLU A 132 -33.00 -4.83 -4.23
C GLU A 132 -33.39 -5.78 -3.10
N ARG A 133 -34.07 -6.88 -3.44
CA ARG A 133 -34.57 -7.87 -2.46
C ARG A 133 -35.39 -7.24 -1.32
N GLY A 134 -36.11 -6.15 -1.61
CA GLY A 134 -36.92 -5.44 -0.62
C GLY A 134 -36.17 -4.46 0.29
N VAL A 135 -34.86 -4.25 0.09
CA VAL A 135 -34.06 -3.27 0.84
C VAL A 135 -33.66 -2.09 -0.06
N HIS A 136 -33.89 -0.87 0.42
CA HIS A 136 -33.48 0.34 -0.30
C HIS A 136 -31.96 0.42 -0.42
N ILE A 137 -31.46 0.61 -1.64
CA ILE A 137 -30.04 0.84 -1.92
C ILE A 137 -29.85 2.30 -2.30
N ASP A 138 -28.97 2.95 -1.56
CA ASP A 138 -28.50 4.30 -1.88
C ASP A 138 -27.17 4.26 -2.64
N SER A 139 -26.94 5.28 -3.47
CA SER A 139 -25.70 5.38 -4.25
C SER A 139 -24.51 5.77 -3.37
N ARG A 140 -23.40 5.05 -3.51
CA ARG A 140 -22.13 5.39 -2.83
C ARG A 140 -21.39 6.58 -3.46
N GLY A 141 -21.94 7.15 -4.54
CA GLY A 141 -21.34 8.27 -5.28
C GLY A 141 -20.50 7.88 -6.50
N ASN A 142 -20.25 6.59 -6.73
CA ASN A 142 -19.58 6.12 -7.95
C ASN A 142 -20.50 6.32 -9.16
N ARG A 143 -20.01 7.04 -10.17
CA ARG A 143 -20.72 7.28 -11.44
C ARG A 143 -19.98 6.58 -12.57
N PRO A 144 -20.67 6.10 -13.62
CA PRO A 144 -19.99 5.68 -14.83
C PRO A 144 -19.27 6.88 -15.43
N LEU A 145 -17.96 6.73 -15.70
CA LEU A 145 -17.18 7.75 -16.39
C LEU A 145 -17.26 7.52 -17.90
N GLU A 146 -17.20 8.61 -18.66
CA GLU A 146 -17.05 8.56 -20.10
C GLU A 146 -15.71 7.95 -20.51
N ASN A 147 -15.69 7.22 -21.63
CA ASN A 147 -14.51 6.49 -22.10
C ASN A 147 -13.31 7.41 -22.34
N ASP A 148 -13.53 8.64 -22.80
CA ASP A 148 -12.47 9.62 -23.04
C ASP A 148 -11.80 10.04 -21.74
N VAL A 149 -12.58 10.31 -20.69
CA VAL A 149 -12.07 10.61 -19.35
C VAL A 149 -11.29 9.43 -18.78
N VAL A 150 -11.81 8.20 -18.93
CA VAL A 150 -11.10 6.99 -18.50
C VAL A 150 -9.79 6.80 -19.27
N SER A 151 -9.76 7.12 -20.56
CA SER A 151 -8.55 7.02 -21.40
C SER A 151 -7.48 8.03 -20.97
N LEU A 152 -7.88 9.24 -20.59
CA LEU A 152 -7.00 10.27 -20.07
C LEU A 152 -6.39 9.84 -18.73
N LEU A 153 -7.21 9.38 -17.79
CA LEU A 153 -6.76 8.91 -16.47
C LEU A 153 -5.75 7.76 -16.61
N LYS A 154 -6.05 6.77 -17.44
CA LYS A 154 -5.12 5.66 -17.70
C LYS A 154 -3.84 6.12 -18.39
N THR A 155 -3.88 7.18 -19.19
CA THR A 155 -2.67 7.76 -19.81
C THR A 155 -1.77 8.41 -18.76
N GLN A 156 -2.36 9.14 -17.81
CA GLN A 156 -1.63 9.70 -16.65
C GLN A 156 -0.99 8.58 -15.82
N ASP A 157 -1.74 7.50 -15.55
CA ASP A 157 -1.25 6.35 -14.79
C ASP A 157 -0.05 5.65 -15.45
N ALA A 158 -0.04 5.47 -16.78
CA ALA A 158 1.16 4.93 -17.44
C ALA A 158 2.35 5.87 -17.33
N GLY A 159 2.13 7.19 -17.45
CA GLY A 159 3.19 8.17 -17.25
C GLY A 159 3.83 8.01 -15.87
N TYR A 160 2.99 7.86 -14.84
CA TYR A 160 3.43 7.62 -13.47
C TYR A 160 4.18 6.29 -13.34
N LEU A 161 3.66 5.18 -13.86
CA LEU A 161 4.32 3.87 -13.80
C LEU A 161 5.67 3.87 -14.52
N ARG A 162 5.78 4.51 -15.69
CA ARG A 162 7.05 4.66 -16.42
C ARG A 162 8.07 5.44 -15.61
N LYS A 163 7.66 6.53 -14.95
CA LYS A 163 8.51 7.31 -14.04
C LYS A 163 9.00 6.46 -12.86
N GLN A 164 8.11 5.70 -12.23
CA GLN A 164 8.47 4.80 -11.11
C GLN A 164 9.43 3.69 -11.57
N LEU A 165 9.18 3.06 -12.72
CA LEU A 165 10.08 2.07 -13.31
C LEU A 165 11.48 2.64 -13.56
N ALA A 166 11.58 3.84 -14.14
CA ALA A 166 12.87 4.48 -14.39
C ALA A 166 13.63 4.76 -13.07
N SER A 167 12.92 5.26 -12.05
CA SER A 167 13.48 5.51 -10.71
C SER A 167 13.98 4.23 -10.05
N GLU A 168 13.15 3.17 -10.00
CA GLU A 168 13.52 1.91 -9.38
C GLU A 168 14.63 1.19 -10.16
N ARG A 169 14.68 1.30 -11.49
CA ARG A 169 15.78 0.75 -12.30
C ARG A 169 17.12 1.40 -11.96
N LYS A 170 17.14 2.73 -11.79
CA LYS A 170 18.36 3.46 -11.38
C LYS A 170 18.82 3.01 -9.99
N LYS A 171 17.88 2.94 -9.05
CA LYS A 171 18.13 2.46 -7.68
C LYS A 171 18.66 1.01 -7.66
N TYR A 172 18.07 0.12 -8.45
CA TYR A 172 18.50 -1.26 -8.57
C TYR A 172 19.92 -1.34 -9.13
N LYS A 173 20.22 -0.62 -10.22
CA LYS A 173 21.58 -0.55 -10.81
C LYS A 173 22.61 -0.05 -9.81
N ALA A 174 22.36 1.06 -9.11
CA ALA A 174 23.27 1.59 -8.10
C ALA A 174 23.55 0.58 -6.97
N LEU A 175 22.53 -0.19 -6.55
CA LEU A 175 22.70 -1.21 -5.53
C LEU A 175 23.48 -2.43 -6.04
N VAL A 176 23.28 -2.82 -7.31
CA VAL A 176 24.07 -3.87 -7.98
C VAL A 176 25.54 -3.45 -8.08
N GLU A 177 25.81 -2.21 -8.48
CA GLU A 177 27.18 -1.64 -8.57
C GLU A 177 27.85 -1.59 -7.19
N GLU A 178 27.11 -1.22 -6.13
CA GLU A 178 27.63 -1.23 -4.76
C GLU A 178 27.94 -2.64 -4.25
N LEU A 179 27.13 -3.64 -4.64
CA LEU A 179 27.28 -5.03 -4.23
C LEU A 179 28.36 -5.77 -5.04
N ALA A 180 28.52 -5.48 -6.33
CA ALA A 180 29.44 -6.15 -7.24
C ALA A 180 30.86 -6.35 -6.68
N PRO A 181 31.57 -5.33 -6.15
CA PRO A 181 32.91 -5.52 -5.59
C PRO A 181 32.93 -6.28 -4.26
N ARG A 182 31.81 -6.34 -3.54
CA ARG A 182 31.69 -7.00 -2.23
C ARG A 182 31.30 -8.47 -2.33
N VAL A 183 30.73 -8.88 -3.45
CA VAL A 183 30.29 -10.26 -3.71
C VAL A 183 31.49 -11.24 -3.75
N PRO A 184 32.59 -10.92 -4.46
CA PRO A 184 33.87 -11.62 -4.30
C PRO A 184 34.33 -11.58 -2.85
N GLY A 185 34.54 -12.75 -2.23
CA GLY A 185 34.95 -12.84 -0.83
C GLY A 185 33.83 -13.18 0.16
N MET A 186 32.57 -13.25 -0.27
CA MET A 186 31.49 -13.82 0.55
C MET A 186 31.72 -15.29 0.86
N ARG A 187 31.36 -15.75 2.06
CA ARG A 187 31.52 -17.17 2.43
C ARG A 187 30.43 -18.02 1.77
N LEU A 188 30.82 -19.09 1.08
CA LEU A 188 29.88 -20.03 0.45
C LEU A 188 28.94 -20.68 1.48
N ALA A 189 29.43 -20.91 2.70
CA ALA A 189 28.63 -21.42 3.81
C ALA A 189 27.43 -20.52 4.18
N LEU A 190 27.50 -19.20 3.95
CA LEU A 190 26.38 -18.30 4.21
C LEU A 190 25.29 -18.42 3.15
N LEU A 191 25.70 -18.54 1.88
CA LEU A 191 24.79 -18.73 0.75
C LEU A 191 24.09 -20.09 0.86
N GLN A 192 24.81 -21.14 1.26
CA GLN A 192 24.21 -22.47 1.53
C GLN A 192 23.19 -22.43 2.67
N LYS A 193 23.46 -21.69 3.75
CA LYS A 193 22.49 -21.51 4.85
C LYS A 193 21.25 -20.73 4.44
N LYS A 194 21.31 -19.92 3.37
CA LYS A 194 20.24 -19.01 2.94
C LYS A 194 20.12 -18.97 1.41
N PRO A 195 19.40 -19.94 0.82
CA PRO A 195 19.26 -20.03 -0.63
C PRO A 195 18.62 -18.78 -1.24
N ASP A 196 17.67 -18.13 -0.56
CA ASP A 196 17.03 -16.89 -1.04
C ASP A 196 18.04 -15.78 -1.42
N LEU A 197 19.16 -15.69 -0.67
CA LEU A 197 20.21 -14.71 -0.95
C LEU A 197 21.02 -15.12 -2.18
N ALA A 198 21.26 -16.41 -2.37
CA ALA A 198 21.92 -16.93 -3.57
C ALA A 198 21.04 -16.68 -4.80
N ASP A 199 19.74 -16.94 -4.70
CA ASP A 199 18.77 -16.71 -5.77
C ASP A 199 18.72 -15.23 -6.17
N ALA A 200 18.68 -14.31 -5.19
CA ALA A 200 18.72 -12.87 -5.45
C ALA A 200 19.99 -12.43 -6.20
N LEU A 201 21.15 -12.98 -5.84
CA LEU A 201 22.42 -12.69 -6.50
C LEU A 201 22.52 -13.30 -7.89
N GLN A 202 21.97 -14.51 -8.08
CA GLN A 202 21.89 -15.18 -9.38
C GLN A 202 20.98 -14.41 -10.33
N ARG A 203 19.80 -13.99 -9.87
CA ARG A 203 18.89 -13.12 -10.63
C ARG A 203 19.54 -11.79 -11.03
N ALA A 204 20.37 -11.24 -10.14
CA ALA A 204 21.16 -10.04 -10.41
C ALA A 204 22.38 -10.26 -11.31
N LYS A 205 22.65 -11.51 -11.74
CA LYS A 205 23.84 -11.91 -12.51
C LYS A 205 25.17 -11.58 -11.81
N LEU A 206 25.16 -11.47 -10.48
CA LEU A 206 26.35 -11.26 -9.66
C LEU A 206 27.04 -12.57 -9.27
N LEU A 207 26.34 -13.70 -9.42
CA LEU A 207 26.86 -15.04 -9.21
C LEU A 207 26.68 -15.86 -10.51
N GLY A 208 27.72 -16.58 -10.93
CA GLY A 208 27.63 -17.45 -12.11
C GLY A 208 26.64 -18.60 -11.93
N GLU A 209 26.11 -19.12 -13.03
CA GLU A 209 25.09 -20.19 -13.05
C GLU A 209 25.58 -21.52 -12.43
N LYS A 210 26.89 -21.71 -12.28
CA LYS A 210 27.47 -22.85 -11.59
C LYS A 210 27.07 -22.81 -10.11
N ARG A 211 26.02 -23.55 -9.76
CA ARG A 211 25.71 -23.93 -8.37
C ARG A 211 27.01 -24.43 -7.73
N ALA A 212 27.42 -23.77 -6.66
CA ALA A 212 28.70 -23.96 -6.00
C ALA A 212 29.05 -25.45 -5.87
N SER A 213 30.09 -25.88 -6.59
CA SER A 213 30.64 -27.23 -6.49
C SER A 213 31.26 -27.42 -5.11
N SER A 214 30.70 -28.38 -4.37
CA SER A 214 31.21 -29.28 -3.32
C SER A 214 32.19 -28.82 -2.22
N LYS A 215 32.81 -27.64 -2.25
CA LYS A 215 33.67 -27.18 -1.15
C LYS A 215 32.84 -26.46 -0.09
N LYS A 216 32.50 -27.18 0.99
CA LYS A 216 31.81 -26.66 2.20
C LYS A 216 32.51 -25.45 2.83
N GLN A 217 33.82 -25.29 2.58
CA GLN A 217 34.63 -24.18 3.08
C GLN A 217 35.35 -23.49 1.93
N GLY A 218 34.86 -22.30 1.57
CA GLY A 218 35.41 -21.48 0.51
C GLY A 218 34.73 -20.12 0.45
N ARG A 219 35.42 -19.14 -0.13
CA ARG A 219 34.83 -17.83 -0.46
C ARG A 219 34.43 -17.81 -1.94
N VAL A 220 33.43 -17.01 -2.27
CA VAL A 220 33.03 -16.72 -3.65
C VAL A 220 34.25 -16.13 -4.35
N GLN A 221 34.71 -16.82 -5.39
CA GLN A 221 35.84 -16.39 -6.21
C GLN A 221 35.38 -15.16 -7.02
N GLY A 222 36.19 -14.10 -7.01
CA GLY A 222 35.96 -12.95 -7.88
C GLY A 222 36.33 -13.27 -9.32
N ALA A 223 35.79 -12.48 -10.25
CA ALA A 223 36.32 -12.44 -11.61
C ALA A 223 37.70 -11.78 -11.58
N GLY A 224 38.76 -12.59 -11.49
CA GLY A 224 40.15 -12.14 -11.48
C GLY A 224 40.99 -12.78 -10.39
N LYS A 225 42.24 -13.12 -10.72
CA LYS A 225 43.25 -13.57 -9.75
C LYS A 225 43.90 -12.33 -9.14
N LYS A 226 44.12 -12.32 -7.83
CA LYS A 226 44.95 -11.27 -7.20
C LYS A 226 46.42 -11.56 -7.54
N THR A 227 47.04 -10.70 -8.34
CA THR A 227 48.48 -10.74 -8.61
C THR A 227 49.21 -9.93 -7.54
N LYS A 228 50.13 -10.57 -6.82
CA LYS A 228 51.05 -9.91 -5.90
C LYS A 228 52.38 -9.79 -6.62
N TRP A 229 52.82 -8.56 -6.90
CA TRP A 229 54.16 -8.29 -7.42
C TRP A 229 55.13 -8.31 -6.25
N VAL A 230 56.29 -8.94 -6.46
CA VAL A 230 57.27 -9.20 -5.42
C VAL A 230 58.64 -9.00 -6.05
N ASP A 231 59.53 -8.26 -5.38
CA ASP A 231 60.81 -7.83 -5.95
C ASP A 231 61.95 -8.85 -5.67
N SER A 232 61.80 -9.69 -4.65
CA SER A 232 62.78 -10.72 -4.27
C SER A 232 62.20 -12.14 -4.27
N THR A 233 63.04 -13.12 -4.59
CA THR A 233 62.68 -14.55 -4.57
C THR A 233 62.38 -15.06 -3.16
N GLU A 234 62.96 -14.45 -2.12
CA GLU A 234 62.72 -14.79 -0.72
C GLU A 234 61.32 -14.37 -0.27
N GLU A 235 60.88 -13.18 -0.66
CA GLU A 235 59.54 -12.67 -0.38
C GLU A 235 58.45 -13.49 -1.10
N LEU A 236 58.78 -14.06 -2.27
CA LEU A 236 57.88 -14.93 -3.01
C LEU A 236 57.69 -16.25 -2.25
N ARG A 237 58.76 -16.85 -1.73
CA ARG A 237 58.70 -18.06 -0.89
C ARG A 237 57.92 -17.83 0.41
N GLN A 238 58.10 -16.69 1.07
CA GLN A 238 57.33 -16.33 2.26
C GLN A 238 55.84 -16.14 1.94
N ALA A 239 55.51 -15.52 0.80
CA ALA A 239 54.13 -15.38 0.35
C ALA A 239 53.48 -16.76 0.05
N GLU A 240 54.24 -17.69 -0.52
CA GLU A 240 53.77 -19.06 -0.74
C GLU A 240 53.59 -19.85 0.57
N GLN A 241 54.50 -19.68 1.53
CA GLN A 241 54.40 -20.30 2.86
C GLN A 241 53.18 -19.78 3.61
N THR A 242 53.01 -18.46 3.70
CA THR A 242 51.81 -17.86 4.31
C THR A 242 50.51 -18.24 3.58
N ALA A 243 50.54 -18.41 2.25
CA ALA A 243 49.40 -18.93 1.50
C ALA A 243 49.11 -20.41 1.80
N LYS A 244 50.16 -21.25 1.97
CA LYS A 244 50.03 -22.65 2.38
C LYS A 244 49.50 -22.77 3.81
N GLU A 245 49.99 -21.97 4.74
CA GLU A 245 49.52 -21.94 6.13
C GLU A 245 48.06 -21.47 6.23
N THR A 246 47.69 -20.40 5.53
CA THR A 246 46.31 -19.90 5.52
C THR A 246 45.33 -20.86 4.84
N SER A 247 45.76 -21.57 3.79
CA SER A 247 44.95 -22.61 3.15
C SER A 247 44.84 -23.88 4.00
N ALA A 248 45.89 -24.28 4.73
CA ALA A 248 45.85 -25.37 5.70
C ALA A 248 44.95 -25.06 6.91
N ALA A 249 44.98 -23.82 7.42
CA ALA A 249 44.09 -23.35 8.49
C ALA A 249 42.61 -23.23 8.04
N ALA A 250 42.37 -22.94 6.76
CA ALA A 250 41.03 -22.96 6.18
C ALA A 250 40.48 -24.38 5.96
N ALA A 251 41.35 -25.38 5.76
CA ALA A 251 40.96 -26.79 5.58
C ALA A 251 40.58 -27.48 6.89
N THR A 252 41.21 -27.11 8.00
CA THR A 252 40.97 -27.69 9.35
C THR A 252 39.72 -27.16 10.06
N GLY A 253 39.07 -26.11 9.53
CA GLY A 253 37.70 -25.73 9.88
C GLY A 253 37.46 -25.15 11.28
N THR A 254 38.50 -24.80 12.04
CA THR A 254 38.42 -24.37 13.45
C THR A 254 38.35 -22.85 13.66
N THR A 255 38.32 -22.03 12.62
CA THR A 255 38.34 -20.56 12.76
C THR A 255 36.95 -19.99 13.09
N LYS A 256 36.73 -19.64 14.36
CA LYS A 256 35.54 -18.90 14.81
C LYS A 256 35.48 -17.53 14.12
N LEU A 257 34.30 -17.16 13.61
CA LEU A 257 34.06 -15.85 13.00
C LEU A 257 34.43 -14.72 13.95
N THR A 258 35.27 -13.78 13.47
CA THR A 258 35.56 -12.56 14.21
C THR A 258 34.29 -11.71 14.32
N ARG A 259 34.25 -10.79 15.31
CA ARG A 259 33.11 -9.86 15.45
C ARG A 259 32.94 -8.99 14.20
N ALA A 260 34.04 -8.57 13.58
CA ALA A 260 34.04 -7.76 12.36
C ALA A 260 33.41 -8.52 11.18
N ASP A 261 33.76 -9.79 10.98
CA ASP A 261 33.18 -10.63 9.93
C ASP A 261 31.66 -10.75 10.09
N LYS A 262 31.16 -10.99 11.31
CA LYS A 262 29.72 -11.09 11.58
C LYS A 262 28.97 -9.79 11.25
N VAL A 263 29.58 -8.64 11.51
CA VAL A 263 28.99 -7.33 11.20
C VAL A 263 28.97 -7.10 9.69
N GLY A 264 30.07 -7.38 8.99
CA GLY A 264 30.14 -7.26 7.53
C GLY A 264 29.12 -8.18 6.83
N GLU A 265 29.01 -9.43 7.27
CA GLU A 265 27.99 -10.36 6.78
C GLU A 265 26.57 -9.86 7.04
N ARG A 266 26.30 -9.26 8.21
CA ARG A 266 24.98 -8.69 8.52
C ARG A 266 24.64 -7.53 7.58
N GLN A 267 25.58 -6.63 7.30
CA GLN A 267 25.38 -5.51 6.40
C GLN A 267 25.12 -5.98 4.95
N LEU A 268 25.92 -6.93 4.45
CA LEU A 268 25.72 -7.51 3.12
C LEU A 268 24.35 -8.18 2.98
N ARG A 269 23.92 -8.91 4.02
CA ARG A 269 22.60 -9.55 4.03
C ARG A 269 21.45 -8.55 3.93
N ILE A 270 21.57 -7.39 4.57
CA ILE A 270 20.55 -6.33 4.48
C ILE A 270 20.47 -5.81 3.05
N LYS A 271 21.62 -5.53 2.42
CA LYS A 271 21.69 -5.04 1.04
C LYS A 271 21.20 -6.05 0.01
N ILE A 272 21.50 -7.34 0.18
CA ILE A 272 21.00 -8.40 -0.73
C ILE A 272 19.48 -8.55 -0.61
N ARG A 273 18.93 -8.43 0.61
CA ARG A 273 17.47 -8.42 0.81
C ARG A 273 16.81 -7.20 0.18
N GLU A 274 17.47 -6.04 0.30
CA GLU A 274 17.01 -4.83 -0.37
C GLU A 274 17.04 -4.98 -1.90
N LEU A 275 18.08 -5.64 -2.43
CA LEU A 275 18.18 -5.94 -3.86
C LEU A 275 17.02 -6.82 -4.32
N ASP A 276 16.72 -7.92 -3.61
CA ASP A 276 15.60 -8.80 -3.94
C ASP A 276 14.26 -8.06 -3.85
N ALA A 277 14.06 -7.25 -2.81
CA ALA A 277 12.85 -6.44 -2.67
C ALA A 277 12.69 -5.43 -3.81
N ARG A 278 13.77 -4.79 -4.27
CA ARG A 278 13.78 -3.88 -5.42
C ARG A 278 13.50 -4.64 -6.72
N GLN A 279 14.04 -5.84 -6.87
CA GLN A 279 13.76 -6.68 -8.04
C GLN A 279 12.27 -7.05 -8.11
N ARG A 280 11.69 -7.57 -7.04
CA ARG A 280 10.25 -7.89 -6.98
C ARG A 280 9.38 -6.67 -7.28
N ARG A 281 9.77 -5.50 -6.79
CA ARG A 281 9.08 -4.23 -7.09
C ARG A 281 9.20 -3.86 -8.57
N LEU A 282 10.37 -4.02 -9.18
CA LEU A 282 10.56 -3.80 -10.61
C LEU A 282 9.68 -4.72 -11.44
N ASP A 283 9.63 -6.01 -11.08
CA ASP A 283 8.81 -7.00 -11.78
C ASP A 283 7.33 -6.64 -11.66
N ALA A 284 6.84 -6.32 -10.44
CA ALA A 284 5.46 -5.91 -10.21
C ALA A 284 5.08 -4.61 -10.96
N LEU A 285 5.97 -3.60 -10.97
CA LEU A 285 5.76 -2.37 -11.73
C LEU A 285 5.77 -2.64 -13.24
N SER A 286 6.60 -3.56 -13.72
CA SER A 286 6.67 -3.92 -15.13
C SER A 286 5.43 -4.67 -15.58
N GLU A 287 4.92 -5.59 -14.76
CA GLU A 287 3.67 -6.32 -14.99
C GLU A 287 2.48 -5.36 -14.99
N ALA A 288 2.41 -4.45 -14.01
CA ALA A 288 1.37 -3.43 -13.95
C ALA A 288 1.40 -2.52 -15.19
N ALA A 289 2.59 -2.11 -15.64
CA ALA A 289 2.74 -1.31 -16.84
C ALA A 289 2.28 -2.06 -18.10
N GLN A 290 2.66 -3.33 -18.25
CA GLN A 290 2.21 -4.19 -19.36
C GLN A 290 0.69 -4.35 -19.35
N LYS A 291 0.08 -4.69 -18.21
CA LYS A 291 -1.37 -4.83 -18.07
C LYS A 291 -2.09 -3.53 -18.43
N LEU A 292 -1.58 -2.39 -17.98
CA LEU A 292 -2.17 -1.09 -18.28
C LEU A 292 -2.03 -0.72 -19.76
N ASP A 293 -0.90 -1.03 -20.39
CA ASP A 293 -0.71 -0.83 -21.83
C ASP A 293 -1.62 -1.78 -22.65
N VAL A 294 -1.84 -3.02 -22.21
CA VAL A 294 -2.87 -3.93 -22.79
C VAL A 294 -4.26 -3.32 -22.65
N VAL A 295 -4.62 -2.80 -21.48
CA VAL A 295 -5.92 -2.14 -21.27
C VAL A 295 -6.06 -0.89 -22.15
N ARG A 296 -5.00 -0.09 -22.34
CA ARG A 296 -5.03 1.08 -23.23
C ARG A 296 -5.19 0.66 -24.69
N THR A 297 -4.48 -0.37 -25.14
CA THR A 297 -4.62 -0.89 -26.50
C THR A 297 -6.02 -1.43 -26.75
N LEU A 298 -6.59 -2.19 -25.80
CA LEU A 298 -7.98 -2.65 -25.86
C LEU A 298 -8.97 -1.48 -25.91
N MET A 299 -8.76 -0.41 -25.14
CA MET A 299 -9.63 0.78 -25.22
C MET A 299 -9.52 1.50 -26.57
N ARG A 300 -8.34 1.47 -27.20
CA ARG A 300 -8.12 2.04 -28.54
C ARG A 300 -8.76 1.17 -29.64
N THR A 301 -8.72 -0.16 -29.49
CA THR A 301 -9.20 -1.09 -30.53
C THR A 301 -10.69 -1.42 -30.42
N ARG A 302 -11.31 -1.28 -29.25
CA ARG A 302 -12.75 -1.58 -29.06
C ARG A 302 -13.69 -0.55 -29.73
N GLY A 303 -13.15 0.56 -30.23
CA GLY A 303 -13.82 1.47 -31.17
C GLY A 303 -13.37 1.31 -32.63
N ALA A 304 -12.52 0.31 -32.92
CA ALA A 304 -11.81 0.19 -34.18
C ALA A 304 -12.10 -1.14 -34.90
N HIS A 305 -13.27 -1.21 -35.55
CA HIS A 305 -13.31 -1.75 -36.92
C HIS A 305 -12.55 -0.85 -37.92
N ALA A 306 -12.01 0.28 -37.45
CA ALA A 306 -10.98 1.07 -38.11
C ALA A 306 -9.60 0.43 -37.93
N VAL A 307 -9.33 -0.65 -38.66
CA VAL A 307 -7.98 -0.74 -39.22
C VAL A 307 -7.78 0.59 -39.97
N PRO A 308 -6.70 1.36 -39.76
CA PRO A 308 -6.47 2.53 -40.57
C PRO A 308 -6.34 2.01 -42.01
N ARG A 309 -7.40 2.18 -42.81
CA ARG A 309 -7.40 1.81 -44.24
C ARG A 309 -6.17 2.37 -44.95
N LYS A 310 -5.56 3.44 -44.43
CA LYS A 310 -4.27 3.98 -44.86
C LYS A 310 -3.08 3.02 -44.73
N GLN A 311 -2.91 2.29 -43.63
CA GLN A 311 -1.80 1.33 -43.51
C GLN A 311 -2.03 0.13 -44.40
N GLN A 312 -3.23 -0.47 -44.37
CA GLN A 312 -3.56 -1.55 -45.31
C GLN A 312 -3.47 -1.11 -46.78
N MET A 313 -3.91 0.10 -47.15
CA MET A 313 -3.70 0.64 -48.50
C MET A 313 -2.23 0.87 -48.81
N GLN A 314 -1.42 1.32 -47.86
CA GLN A 314 0.01 1.52 -48.06
C GLN A 314 0.71 0.17 -48.25
N ASP A 315 0.35 -0.84 -47.47
CA ASP A 315 0.89 -2.19 -47.61
C ASP A 315 0.46 -2.82 -48.94
N ILE A 316 -0.80 -2.61 -49.38
CA ILE A 316 -1.29 -3.03 -50.70
C ILE A 316 -0.56 -2.26 -51.83
N LYS A 317 -0.39 -0.93 -51.70
CA LYS A 317 0.35 -0.12 -52.68
C LYS A 317 1.82 -0.48 -52.76
N ASP A 318 2.44 -0.80 -51.63
CA ASP A 318 3.83 -1.23 -51.55
C ASP A 318 3.99 -2.64 -52.11
N ALA A 319 3.03 -3.54 -51.91
CA ALA A 319 3.03 -4.87 -52.53
C ALA A 319 2.88 -4.79 -54.05
N ILE A 320 1.94 -3.98 -54.56
CA ILE A 320 1.78 -3.75 -56.00
C ILE A 320 3.01 -3.03 -56.59
N GLY A 321 3.52 -2.00 -55.91
CA GLY A 321 4.59 -1.14 -56.42
C GLY A 321 6.01 -1.71 -56.27
N LYS A 322 6.27 -2.55 -55.26
CA LYS A 322 7.61 -3.13 -55.01
C LYS A 322 7.72 -4.61 -55.37
N ARG A 323 6.62 -5.36 -55.32
CA ARG A 323 6.60 -6.82 -55.55
C ARG A 323 5.83 -7.25 -56.79
N GLY A 324 5.27 -6.31 -57.57
CA GLY A 324 4.55 -6.63 -58.81
C GLY A 324 3.23 -7.38 -58.62
N ALA A 325 2.74 -7.49 -57.38
CA ALA A 325 1.59 -8.32 -57.05
C ALA A 325 0.27 -7.79 -57.64
N GLN A 326 -0.58 -8.68 -58.17
CA GLN A 326 -1.87 -8.30 -58.78
C GLN A 326 -3.02 -8.34 -57.77
N LEU A 327 -3.99 -7.44 -57.95
CA LEU A 327 -5.21 -7.37 -57.14
C LEU A 327 -6.33 -8.21 -57.79
N THR A 328 -6.83 -9.21 -57.06
CA THR A 328 -8.03 -9.94 -57.48
C THR A 328 -9.30 -9.11 -57.28
N ALA A 329 -10.40 -9.45 -57.98
CA ALA A 329 -11.69 -8.73 -57.87
C ALA A 329 -12.30 -8.68 -56.46
N LYS A 330 -11.78 -9.48 -55.51
CA LYS A 330 -12.16 -9.49 -54.09
C LYS A 330 -11.20 -8.72 -53.18
N GLY A 331 -10.19 -8.03 -53.73
CA GLY A 331 -9.24 -7.20 -52.99
C GLY A 331 -8.13 -7.98 -52.27
N LEU A 332 -7.89 -9.23 -52.66
CA LEU A 332 -6.74 -10.02 -52.19
C LEU A 332 -5.54 -9.79 -53.12
N VAL A 333 -4.36 -9.61 -52.52
CA VAL A 333 -3.07 -9.51 -53.22
C VAL A 333 -2.55 -10.94 -53.46
N VAL A 334 -2.28 -11.29 -54.71
CA VAL A 334 -1.65 -12.55 -55.11
C VAL A 334 -0.23 -12.21 -55.57
N GLU A 335 0.76 -12.85 -54.95
CA GLU A 335 2.17 -12.78 -55.37
C GLU A 335 2.33 -13.85 -56.47
N ASP A 336 2.71 -13.43 -57.68
CA ASP A 336 3.01 -14.35 -58.80
C ASP A 336 4.44 -14.90 -58.56
N ASP A 337 4.55 -15.99 -57.81
CA ASP A 337 5.77 -16.79 -57.73
C ASP A 337 5.80 -17.76 -58.94
N ASP A 338 6.00 -17.22 -60.14
CA ASP A 338 6.46 -18.00 -61.29
C ASP A 338 8.00 -17.91 -61.32
N ASP A 339 8.62 -18.81 -60.57
CA ASP A 339 10.03 -19.16 -60.71
C ASP A 339 10.23 -19.90 -62.05
N ASP A 340 10.94 -19.28 -62.99
CA ASP A 340 11.74 -19.99 -63.98
C ASP A 340 13.15 -19.40 -64.01
N GLU A 341 14.09 -20.32 -64.14
CA GLU A 341 15.53 -20.24 -63.88
C GLU A 341 16.27 -19.11 -64.61
N ASP A 342 17.20 -18.44 -63.91
CA ASP A 342 18.58 -18.29 -64.38
C ASP A 342 19.48 -17.71 -63.28
N THR A 343 20.49 -18.51 -62.90
CA THR A 343 21.65 -18.12 -62.10
C THR A 343 22.33 -16.87 -62.65
N ASP A 344 22.39 -15.79 -61.86
CA ASP A 344 23.43 -14.79 -62.06
C ASP A 344 24.05 -14.29 -60.74
N MET A 345 25.28 -14.74 -60.53
CA MET A 345 26.03 -14.75 -59.28
C MET A 345 26.82 -13.46 -59.08
N HIS A 346 26.25 -12.26 -59.26
CA HIS A 346 26.99 -11.00 -59.06
C HIS A 346 26.16 -9.80 -58.54
N ALA A 347 25.60 -9.90 -57.33
CA ALA A 347 25.14 -8.72 -56.58
C ALA A 347 26.24 -8.19 -55.63
N ARG A 348 27.16 -7.37 -56.16
CA ARG A 348 28.12 -6.60 -55.33
C ARG A 348 27.38 -5.71 -54.34
N SER A 349 27.71 -5.82 -53.05
CA SER A 349 27.21 -4.90 -52.01
C SER A 349 27.65 -3.47 -52.32
N LYS A 350 26.70 -2.54 -52.54
CA LYS A 350 26.99 -1.12 -52.76
C LYS A 350 27.72 -0.54 -51.53
N THR A 351 28.92 0.01 -51.77
CA THR A 351 29.75 0.68 -50.76
C THR A 351 29.01 1.88 -50.15
N LYS A 352 28.87 1.92 -48.83
CA LYS A 352 28.28 3.06 -48.11
C LYS A 352 29.26 4.23 -48.11
N TYR A 353 28.91 5.33 -48.77
CA TYR A 353 29.64 6.59 -48.68
C TYR A 353 29.10 7.42 -47.50
N TYR A 354 29.95 7.72 -46.51
CA TYR A 354 29.63 8.67 -45.44
C TYR A 354 30.21 10.04 -45.80
N LYS A 355 29.36 11.04 -46.07
CA LYS A 355 29.79 12.45 -46.12
C LYS A 355 29.82 13.00 -44.70
N TRP A 356 31.03 13.20 -44.18
CA TRP A 356 31.27 14.01 -42.99
C TRP A 356 30.99 15.48 -43.33
N SER A 357 29.98 16.09 -42.68
CA SER A 357 29.80 17.54 -42.68
C SER A 357 30.48 18.10 -41.45
N ASN A 358 31.60 18.79 -41.68
CA ASN A 358 32.40 19.43 -40.65
C ASN A 358 31.82 20.81 -40.35
N GLU A 359 30.67 20.87 -39.66
CA GLU A 359 30.13 22.16 -39.24
C GLU A 359 30.48 22.45 -37.79
N ARG A 360 31.64 23.10 -37.64
CA ARG A 360 32.11 23.70 -36.40
C ARG A 360 31.24 24.93 -36.13
N LYS A 361 30.20 24.78 -35.30
CA LYS A 361 29.50 25.95 -34.73
C LYS A 361 30.52 26.74 -33.90
N LYS A 362 30.78 27.95 -34.37
CA LYS A 362 31.45 29.01 -33.60
C LYS A 362 30.47 29.59 -32.60
#